data_AF-A0A969H2F6-F1
#
_entry.id   AF-A0A969H2F6-F1
#
_cell.length_a   1.000
_cell.length_b   1.000
_cell.length_c   1.000
_cell.angle_alpha   90.00
_cell.angle_beta   90.00
_cell.angle_gamma   90.00
#
_symmetry.space_group_name_H-M   'P 1'
#
loop_
_entity.id
_entity.type
_entity.pdbx_description
1 polymer ?
#
loop_
_entity_poly.entity_id
_entity_poly.type
_entity_poly.pdbx_seq_one_letter_code
_entity_poly.pdbx_strand_id
1 'polypeptide(L)'
;MHTYATDAKDRETIPLWLAALAVAATLFLNYLLKALNFQVPWWIDAPSVMGFYGLLYELFDNLLWRLRFKAIHLSEIPNIRGTWVGIVKSSYDGGTETRGVILYVRQTWSKLSVQAETETSRSFSTMAVVNTSNSPESGLKYEYINEPGTFSVQTMQTHRGTANLRLTPDGATLKGEYYTGRGRQNIGDMVFHKISTQFLTRETALKQANYPS
;
A
#
# COMPACT_ATOMS: atom_id res chain seq x y z
N MET A 1 -8.24 -0.40 -4.83
CA MET A 1 -6.79 -0.74 -4.81
C MET A 1 -6.46 -1.44 -6.10
N HIS A 2 -5.28 -1.17 -6.65
CA HIS A 2 -4.78 -1.81 -7.86
C HIS A 2 -3.58 -2.69 -7.50
N THR A 3 -3.18 -3.59 -8.40
CA THR A 3 -1.89 -4.27 -8.29
C THR A 3 -0.75 -3.24 -8.34
N TYR A 4 0.39 -3.58 -7.77
CA TYR A 4 1.57 -2.72 -7.81
C TYR A 4 2.82 -3.56 -8.10
N ALA A 5 3.79 -2.96 -8.77
CA ALA A 5 5.05 -3.63 -9.06
C ALA A 5 6.02 -3.54 -7.88
N THR A 6 6.94 -4.48 -7.78
CA THR A 6 8.00 -4.50 -6.77
C THR A 6 9.18 -5.30 -7.29
N ASP A 7 10.38 -4.96 -6.84
CA ASP A 7 11.63 -5.70 -7.07
C ASP A 7 11.92 -6.74 -5.97
N ALA A 8 11.03 -6.89 -4.98
CA ALA A 8 11.15 -7.87 -3.91
C ALA A 8 11.01 -9.31 -4.44
N LYS A 9 11.98 -10.17 -4.10
CA LYS A 9 12.01 -11.58 -4.56
C LYS A 9 10.89 -12.42 -3.95
N ASP A 10 10.31 -11.97 -2.85
CA ASP A 10 9.18 -12.64 -2.22
C ASP A 10 7.97 -12.72 -3.17
N ARG A 11 7.81 -11.75 -4.10
CA ARG A 11 6.75 -11.75 -5.12
C ARG A 11 6.74 -13.01 -5.98
N GLU A 12 7.91 -13.57 -6.25
CA GLU A 12 8.08 -14.79 -7.05
C GLU A 12 8.12 -16.05 -6.20
N THR A 13 8.78 -15.99 -5.03
CA THR A 13 9.05 -17.18 -4.21
C THR A 13 7.91 -17.58 -3.31
N ILE A 14 7.15 -16.64 -2.73
CA ILE A 14 6.05 -16.94 -1.82
C ILE A 14 4.95 -17.79 -2.47
N PRO A 15 4.46 -17.50 -3.71
CA PRO A 15 3.47 -18.35 -4.36
C PRO A 15 3.90 -19.82 -4.47
N LEU A 16 5.19 -20.08 -4.71
CA LEU A 16 5.74 -21.44 -4.76
C LEU A 16 5.67 -22.13 -3.40
N TRP A 17 6.03 -21.43 -2.33
CA TRP A 17 5.92 -21.95 -0.96
C TRP A 17 4.47 -22.19 -0.55
N LEU A 18 3.55 -21.30 -0.91
CA LEU A 18 2.11 -21.49 -0.65
C LEU A 18 1.57 -22.72 -1.39
N ALA A 19 2.02 -22.96 -2.62
CA ALA A 19 1.65 -24.16 -3.38
C ALA A 19 2.17 -25.44 -2.71
N ALA A 20 3.44 -25.46 -2.28
CA ALA A 20 4.02 -26.58 -1.55
C ALA A 20 3.28 -26.85 -0.22
N LEU A 21 2.96 -25.79 0.54
CA LEU A 21 2.18 -25.89 1.77
C LEU A 21 0.75 -26.37 1.53
N ALA A 22 0.11 -25.95 0.44
CA ALA A 22 -1.22 -26.42 0.08
C ALA A 22 -1.24 -27.93 -0.22
N VAL A 23 -0.22 -28.43 -0.95
CA VAL A 23 -0.06 -29.87 -1.17
C VAL A 23 0.14 -30.62 0.15
N ALA A 24 1.02 -30.12 1.02
CA ALA A 24 1.25 -30.72 2.33
C ALA A 24 -0.02 -30.73 3.20
N ALA A 25 -0.79 -29.63 3.19
CA ALA A 25 -2.06 -29.52 3.91
C ALA A 25 -3.11 -30.52 3.39
N THR A 26 -3.23 -30.68 2.07
CA THR A 26 -4.11 -31.70 1.48
C THR A 26 -3.70 -33.12 1.88
N LEU A 27 -2.40 -33.45 1.82
CA LEU A 27 -1.91 -34.77 2.22
C LEU A 27 -2.18 -35.05 3.71
N PHE A 28 -1.94 -34.05 4.55
CA PHE A 28 -2.24 -34.13 5.98
C PHE A 28 -3.74 -34.32 6.24
N LEU A 29 -4.60 -33.56 5.55
CA LEU A 29 -6.04 -33.74 5.64
C LEU A 29 -6.46 -35.15 5.22
N ASN A 30 -5.93 -35.67 4.10
CA ASN A 30 -6.22 -37.02 3.62
C ASN A 30 -5.82 -38.10 4.65
N TYR A 31 -4.64 -37.94 5.26
CA TYR A 31 -4.18 -38.82 6.34
C TYR A 31 -5.12 -38.78 7.55
N LEU A 32 -5.53 -37.59 7.98
CA LEU A 32 -6.44 -37.41 9.10
C LEU A 32 -7.82 -38.02 8.84
N LEU A 33 -8.37 -37.81 7.64
CA LEU A 33 -9.66 -38.38 7.23
C LEU A 33 -9.63 -39.92 7.24
N LYS A 34 -8.54 -40.51 6.74
CA LYS A 34 -8.32 -41.97 6.81
C LYS A 34 -8.24 -42.47 8.24
N ALA A 35 -7.50 -41.79 9.11
CA ALA A 35 -7.38 -42.16 10.53
C ALA A 35 -8.73 -42.10 11.27
N LEU A 36 -9.61 -41.17 10.87
CA LEU A 36 -10.96 -41.02 11.43
C LEU A 36 -12.02 -41.90 10.73
N ASN A 37 -11.64 -42.70 9.74
CA ASN A 37 -12.55 -43.48 8.88
C ASN A 37 -13.66 -42.63 8.24
N PHE A 38 -13.37 -41.37 7.93
CA PHE A 38 -14.32 -40.45 7.31
C PHE A 38 -14.13 -40.42 5.79
N GLN A 39 -15.22 -40.64 5.06
CA GLN A 39 -15.21 -40.56 3.59
C GLN A 39 -15.72 -39.19 3.15
N VAL A 40 -14.92 -38.52 2.33
CA VAL A 40 -15.28 -37.23 1.74
C VAL A 40 -15.63 -37.44 0.27
N PRO A 41 -16.70 -36.81 -0.25
CA PRO A 41 -17.01 -36.87 -1.67
C PRO A 41 -15.84 -36.38 -2.54
N TRP A 42 -15.63 -37.04 -3.68
CA TRP A 42 -14.52 -36.72 -4.60
C TRP A 42 -14.51 -35.26 -5.08
N TRP A 43 -15.68 -34.61 -5.16
CA TRP A 43 -15.81 -33.22 -5.59
C TRP A 43 -15.34 -32.19 -4.54
N ILE A 44 -15.11 -32.62 -3.29
CA ILE A 44 -14.41 -31.83 -2.26
C ILE A 44 -12.92 -32.17 -2.25
N ASP A 45 -12.59 -33.46 -2.37
CA ASP A 45 -11.21 -33.95 -2.28
C ASP A 45 -10.36 -33.49 -3.48
N ALA A 46 -10.89 -33.60 -4.71
CA ALA A 46 -10.19 -33.25 -5.94
C ALA A 46 -9.74 -31.77 -5.99
N PRO A 47 -10.57 -30.76 -5.67
CA PRO A 47 -10.13 -29.36 -5.67
C PRO A 47 -9.46 -28.92 -4.35
N SER A 48 -9.22 -29.83 -3.39
CA SER A 48 -8.73 -29.46 -2.05
C SER A 48 -7.41 -28.68 -2.07
N VAL A 49 -6.45 -29.06 -2.92
CA VAL A 49 -5.15 -28.36 -3.06
C VAL A 49 -5.37 -26.91 -3.49
N MET A 50 -6.27 -26.68 -4.45
CA MET A 50 -6.60 -25.33 -4.92
C MET A 50 -7.31 -24.53 -3.82
N GLY A 51 -8.20 -25.19 -3.07
CA GLY A 51 -8.86 -24.59 -1.90
C GLY A 51 -7.86 -24.14 -0.83
N PHE A 52 -6.95 -25.02 -0.42
CA PHE A 52 -5.90 -24.67 0.53
C PHE A 52 -4.98 -23.58 0.00
N TYR A 53 -4.58 -23.63 -1.27
CA TYR A 53 -3.78 -22.58 -1.88
C TYR A 53 -4.48 -21.22 -1.81
N GLY A 54 -5.76 -21.15 -2.20
CA GLY A 54 -6.53 -19.92 -2.14
C GLY A 54 -6.65 -19.36 -0.70
N LEU A 55 -6.91 -20.22 0.28
CA LEU A 55 -6.98 -19.83 1.69
C LEU A 55 -5.63 -19.31 2.22
N LEU A 56 -4.54 -20.02 1.91
CA LEU A 56 -3.19 -19.64 2.31
C LEU A 56 -2.76 -18.33 1.64
N TYR A 57 -3.09 -18.15 0.36
CA TYR A 57 -2.83 -16.92 -0.37
C TYR A 57 -3.58 -15.73 0.22
N GLU A 58 -4.88 -15.86 0.50
CA GLU A 58 -5.68 -14.78 1.09
C GLU A 58 -5.18 -14.40 2.50
N LEU A 59 -4.84 -15.41 3.30
CA LEU A 59 -4.26 -15.21 4.64
C LEU A 59 -2.90 -14.52 4.55
N PHE A 60 -2.05 -14.94 3.61
CA PHE A 60 -0.77 -14.31 3.39
C PHE A 60 -0.92 -12.89 2.89
N ASP A 61 -1.79 -12.64 1.90
CA ASP A 61 -1.98 -11.34 1.25
C ASP A 61 -2.47 -10.27 2.22
N ASN A 62 -3.40 -10.62 3.11
CA ASN A 62 -4.02 -9.66 4.01
C ASN A 62 -3.29 -9.52 5.35
N LEU A 63 -2.69 -10.59 5.88
CA LEU A 63 -2.23 -10.64 7.26
C LEU A 63 -0.75 -11.01 7.40
N LEU A 64 -0.35 -12.20 6.96
CA LEU A 64 0.93 -12.79 7.37
C LEU A 64 2.13 -11.98 6.88
N TRP A 65 2.08 -11.41 5.68
CA TRP A 65 3.18 -10.62 5.12
C TRP A 65 3.63 -9.45 6.02
N ARG A 66 2.73 -8.93 6.88
CA ARG A 66 3.02 -7.81 7.80
C ARG A 66 3.72 -8.24 9.07
N LEU A 67 3.74 -9.53 9.37
CA LEU A 67 4.31 -10.05 10.61
C LEU A 67 5.82 -9.93 10.57
N ARG A 68 6.36 -9.21 11.54
CA ARG A 68 7.79 -9.09 11.81
C ARG A 68 8.03 -9.59 13.22
N PHE A 69 8.69 -10.73 13.35
CA PHE A 69 9.02 -11.31 14.65
C PHE A 69 10.54 -11.41 14.79
N LYS A 70 11.11 -10.49 15.57
CA LYS A 70 12.57 -10.34 15.74
C LYS A 70 13.27 -10.23 14.38
N ALA A 71 14.14 -11.19 14.04
CA ALA A 71 14.86 -11.23 12.78
C ALA A 71 14.04 -11.82 11.62
N ILE A 72 12.91 -12.48 11.91
CA ILE A 72 12.10 -13.15 10.89
C ILE A 72 11.12 -12.15 10.27
N HIS A 73 11.30 -11.94 8.97
CA HIS A 73 10.43 -11.13 8.12
C HIS A 73 9.82 -12.06 7.08
N LEU A 74 8.49 -12.18 7.05
CA LEU A 74 7.80 -13.01 6.05
C LEU A 74 7.76 -12.37 4.66
N SER A 75 8.02 -11.07 4.58
CA SER A 75 8.08 -10.31 3.34
C SER A 75 9.14 -9.22 3.47
N GLU A 76 9.87 -8.98 2.37
CA GLU A 76 10.82 -7.88 2.25
C GLU A 76 10.11 -6.55 2.02
N ILE A 77 8.88 -6.62 1.48
CA ILE A 77 8.07 -5.44 1.18
C ILE A 77 7.71 -4.71 2.48
N PRO A 78 8.01 -3.40 2.57
CA PRO A 78 7.69 -2.62 3.75
C PRO A 78 6.17 -2.42 3.89
N ASN A 79 5.69 -2.53 5.12
CA ASN A 79 4.31 -2.18 5.46
C ASN A 79 4.18 -0.65 5.62
N ILE A 80 3.76 0.01 4.54
CA ILE A 80 3.49 1.44 4.45
C ILE A 80 2.00 1.78 4.69
N ARG A 81 1.18 0.78 5.02
CA ARG A 81 -0.24 0.97 5.33
C ARG A 81 -0.45 1.96 6.47
N GLY A 82 -1.41 2.87 6.30
CA GLY A 82 -1.89 3.73 7.39
C GLY A 82 -2.40 5.08 6.92
N THR A 83 -2.72 5.91 7.91
CA THR A 83 -2.98 7.34 7.77
C THR A 83 -1.72 8.11 8.11
N TRP A 84 -1.32 8.98 7.19
CA TRP A 84 -0.17 9.86 7.33
C TRP A 84 -0.60 11.32 7.21
N VAL A 85 0.05 12.21 7.94
CA VAL A 85 -0.22 13.65 7.90
C VAL A 85 1.08 14.40 7.61
N GLY A 86 0.99 15.41 6.76
CA GLY A 86 2.18 16.04 6.22
C GLY A 86 1.98 17.40 5.58
N ILE A 87 3.05 17.83 4.93
CA ILE A 87 3.18 19.11 4.25
C ILE A 87 3.61 18.83 2.81
N VAL A 88 3.02 19.57 1.88
CA VAL A 88 3.38 19.58 0.46
C VAL A 88 3.82 20.98 0.09
N LYS A 89 5.04 21.14 -0.41
CA LYS A 89 5.58 22.42 -0.88
C LYS A 89 5.61 22.40 -2.40
N SER A 90 4.87 23.29 -3.05
CA SER A 90 4.81 23.40 -4.50
C SER A 90 5.67 24.53 -5.01
N SER A 91 6.34 24.33 -6.15
CA SER A 91 6.98 25.42 -6.92
C SER A 91 5.98 26.38 -7.55
N TYR A 92 4.68 26.10 -7.49
CA TYR A 92 3.62 26.96 -8.02
C TYR A 92 3.57 28.32 -7.31
N ASP A 93 3.41 29.38 -8.10
CA ASP A 93 3.17 30.77 -7.67
C ASP A 93 4.15 31.27 -6.58
N GLY A 94 5.45 31.03 -6.77
CA GLY A 94 6.49 31.52 -5.87
C GLY A 94 6.75 30.68 -4.62
N GLY A 95 6.13 29.49 -4.49
CA GLY A 95 6.36 28.58 -3.38
C GLY A 95 5.16 28.46 -2.44
N THR A 96 4.16 27.66 -2.82
CA THR A 96 2.99 27.43 -1.96
C THR A 96 3.22 26.25 -1.01
N GLU A 97 3.14 26.48 0.30
CA GLU A 97 3.19 25.42 1.31
C GLU A 97 1.77 25.03 1.75
N THR A 98 1.35 23.81 1.43
CA THR A 98 0.07 23.25 1.89
C THR A 98 0.32 22.35 3.10
N ARG A 99 -0.24 22.73 4.24
CA ARG A 99 -0.15 22.01 5.52
C ARG A 99 -1.38 21.14 5.75
N GLY A 100 -1.27 20.13 6.63
CA GLY A 100 -2.39 19.26 6.96
C GLY A 100 -2.88 18.42 5.77
N VAL A 101 -1.96 18.01 4.90
CA VAL A 101 -2.26 17.06 3.82
C VAL A 101 -2.27 15.66 4.39
N ILE A 102 -3.32 14.90 4.08
CA ILE A 102 -3.47 13.53 4.56
C ILE A 102 -3.16 12.57 3.44
N LEU A 103 -2.32 11.58 3.72
CA LEU A 103 -2.05 10.48 2.82
C LEU A 103 -2.63 9.19 3.42
N TYR A 104 -3.60 8.59 2.75
CA TYR A 104 -4.10 7.27 3.07
C TYR A 104 -3.43 6.24 2.18
N VAL A 105 -2.63 5.38 2.78
CA VAL A 105 -1.95 4.29 2.07
C VAL A 105 -2.65 2.99 2.44
N ARG A 106 -3.43 2.44 1.50
CA ARG A 106 -4.06 1.11 1.62
C ARG A 106 -3.15 0.10 0.97
N GLN A 107 -2.78 -0.96 1.70
CA GLN A 107 -1.82 -1.95 1.23
C GLN A 107 -2.19 -3.35 1.75
N THR A 108 -2.20 -4.31 0.82
CA THR A 108 -2.04 -5.75 1.06
C THR A 108 -0.69 -6.16 0.48
N TRP A 109 -0.33 -7.44 0.60
CA TRP A 109 0.91 -7.90 -0.02
C TRP A 109 0.89 -7.66 -1.53
N SER A 110 -0.21 -7.88 -2.24
CA SER A 110 -0.32 -7.77 -3.71
C SER A 110 -0.98 -6.52 -4.25
N LYS A 111 -1.71 -5.76 -3.42
CA LYS A 111 -2.47 -4.58 -3.85
C LYS A 111 -2.09 -3.33 -3.06
N LEU A 112 -2.15 -2.17 -3.72
CA LEU A 112 -1.88 -0.88 -3.12
C LEU A 112 -2.85 0.19 -3.65
N SER A 113 -3.11 1.21 -2.84
CA SER A 113 -3.73 2.46 -3.28
C SER A 113 -3.26 3.59 -2.38
N VAL A 114 -2.91 4.70 -3.00
CA VAL A 114 -2.58 5.95 -2.32
C VAL A 114 -3.70 6.93 -2.61
N GLN A 115 -4.18 7.58 -1.56
CA GLN A 115 -5.10 8.70 -1.68
C GLN A 115 -4.53 9.88 -0.90
N ALA A 116 -4.33 11.01 -1.56
CA ALA A 116 -3.98 12.25 -0.88
C ALA A 116 -5.22 13.13 -0.74
N GLU A 117 -5.41 13.74 0.42
CA GLU A 117 -6.55 14.60 0.73
C GLU A 117 -6.04 15.92 1.33
N THR A 118 -6.43 17.01 0.70
CA THR A 118 -6.27 18.39 1.18
C THR A 118 -7.63 18.91 1.64
N GLU A 119 -7.72 20.15 2.09
CA GLU A 119 -9.00 20.78 2.42
C GLU A 119 -9.93 20.89 1.19
N THR A 120 -9.36 21.14 0.01
CA THR A 120 -10.13 21.52 -1.19
C THR A 120 -10.03 20.52 -2.34
N SER A 121 -9.20 19.48 -2.21
CA SER A 121 -9.00 18.49 -3.29
C SER A 121 -8.58 17.12 -2.79
N ARG A 122 -8.80 16.12 -3.64
CA ARG A 122 -8.35 14.74 -3.43
C ARG A 122 -7.58 14.24 -4.64
N SER A 123 -6.70 13.28 -4.43
CA SER A 123 -6.07 12.56 -5.54
C SER A 123 -6.00 11.08 -5.23
N PHE A 124 -5.99 10.27 -6.28
CA PHE A 124 -5.99 8.82 -6.19
C PHE A 124 -4.91 8.24 -7.08
N SER A 125 -4.21 7.22 -6.58
CA SER A 125 -3.24 6.48 -7.38
C SER A 125 -3.93 5.67 -8.48
N THR A 126 -3.33 5.71 -9.68
CA THR A 126 -3.76 4.91 -10.83
C THR A 126 -2.82 3.73 -11.07
N MET A 127 -1.55 3.86 -10.67
CA MET A 127 -0.54 2.82 -10.66
C MET A 127 0.45 3.07 -9.52
N ALA A 128 1.14 2.03 -9.07
CA ALA A 128 2.22 2.19 -8.10
C ALA A 128 3.30 1.12 -8.23
N VAL A 129 4.46 1.45 -7.67
CA VAL A 129 5.63 0.59 -7.50
C VAL A 129 6.15 0.75 -6.08
N VAL A 130 6.57 -0.35 -5.45
CA VAL A 130 7.28 -0.33 -4.17
C VAL A 130 8.60 -1.06 -4.35
N ASN A 131 9.70 -0.32 -4.40
CA ASN A 131 11.04 -0.90 -4.53
C ASN A 131 11.72 -1.01 -3.17
N THR A 132 12.31 -2.17 -2.88
CA THR A 132 12.99 -2.50 -1.63
C THR A 132 14.51 -2.46 -1.79
N SER A 133 15.03 -2.55 -3.02
CA SER A 133 16.48 -2.44 -3.27
C SER A 133 17.03 -1.11 -2.76
N ASN A 134 18.28 -1.13 -2.29
CA ASN A 134 19.02 0.07 -1.92
C ASN A 134 19.52 0.77 -3.20
N SER A 135 18.60 1.43 -3.90
CA SER A 135 18.84 2.17 -5.14
C SER A 135 18.21 3.57 -5.07
N PRO A 136 18.58 4.50 -5.96
CA PRO A 136 17.88 5.78 -6.07
C PRO A 136 16.36 5.63 -6.31
N GLU A 137 15.96 4.49 -6.88
CA GLU A 137 14.58 4.12 -7.18
C GLU A 137 13.83 3.50 -6.00
N SER A 138 14.48 3.33 -4.84
CA SER A 138 13.89 2.77 -3.62
C SER A 138 12.70 3.59 -3.12
N GLY A 139 11.71 2.91 -2.56
CA GLY A 139 10.52 3.52 -1.95
C GLY A 139 9.24 3.33 -2.75
N LEU A 140 8.24 4.14 -2.41
CA LEU A 140 6.93 4.18 -3.03
C LEU A 140 6.93 5.18 -4.19
N LYS A 141 6.64 4.70 -5.39
CA LYS A 141 6.40 5.54 -6.57
C LYS A 141 4.98 5.32 -7.07
N TYR A 142 4.26 6.37 -7.41
CA TYR A 142 2.90 6.23 -7.94
C TYR A 142 2.54 7.35 -8.91
N GLU A 143 1.74 7.02 -9.92
CA GLU A 143 0.99 8.02 -10.70
C GLU A 143 -0.32 8.29 -9.97
N TYR A 144 -0.77 9.54 -9.97
CA TYR A 144 -2.06 9.93 -9.45
C TYR A 144 -2.86 10.74 -10.45
N ILE A 145 -4.18 10.72 -10.26
CA ILE A 145 -5.11 11.68 -10.84
C ILE A 145 -5.69 12.53 -9.70
N ASN A 146 -5.69 13.84 -9.88
CA ASN A 146 -6.32 14.78 -8.95
C ASN A 146 -7.76 15.04 -9.37
N GLU A 147 -8.68 14.91 -8.42
CA GLU A 147 -10.07 15.31 -8.55
C GLU A 147 -10.28 16.59 -7.72
N PRO A 148 -10.51 17.74 -8.37
CA PRO A 148 -10.79 18.98 -7.69
C PRO A 148 -12.12 18.90 -6.92
N GLY A 149 -12.19 19.48 -5.71
CA GLY A 149 -13.45 19.61 -5.00
C GLY A 149 -14.41 20.60 -5.66
N THR A 150 -15.71 20.50 -5.36
CA THR A 150 -16.78 21.35 -5.94
C THR A 150 -16.55 22.85 -5.72
N PHE A 151 -15.84 23.23 -4.65
CA PHE A 151 -15.49 24.62 -4.31
C PHE A 151 -14.02 24.97 -4.59
N SER A 152 -13.33 24.16 -5.39
CA SER A 152 -11.96 24.46 -5.78
C SER A 152 -11.92 25.67 -6.73
N VAL A 153 -10.82 26.43 -6.69
CA VAL A 153 -10.61 27.56 -7.59
C VAL A 153 -10.69 27.11 -9.05
N GLN A 154 -11.27 27.93 -9.94
CA GLN A 154 -11.49 27.61 -11.38
C GLN A 154 -10.23 27.09 -12.11
N THR A 155 -9.04 27.41 -11.62
CA THR A 155 -7.75 26.99 -12.17
C THR A 155 -7.32 25.57 -11.75
N MET A 156 -8.07 24.91 -10.86
CA MET A 156 -7.83 23.54 -10.41
C MET A 156 -8.56 22.55 -11.31
N GLN A 157 -7.97 22.30 -12.48
CA GLN A 157 -8.42 21.27 -13.41
C GLN A 157 -7.89 19.89 -12.99
N THR A 158 -8.62 18.84 -13.36
CA THR A 158 -8.15 17.46 -13.27
C THR A 158 -6.79 17.35 -13.94
N HIS A 159 -5.80 16.89 -13.18
CA HIS A 159 -4.45 16.71 -13.70
C HIS A 159 -3.85 15.40 -13.20
N ARG A 160 -2.89 14.89 -13.96
CA ARG A 160 -2.10 13.71 -13.60
C ARG A 160 -0.74 14.14 -13.11
N GLY A 161 -0.14 13.34 -12.25
CA GLY A 161 1.21 13.55 -11.78
C GLY A 161 1.82 12.27 -11.25
N THR A 162 3.09 12.34 -10.87
CA THR A 162 3.82 11.27 -10.21
C THR A 162 4.33 11.75 -8.88
N ALA A 163 4.45 10.83 -7.93
CA ALA A 163 5.07 11.08 -6.64
C ALA A 163 6.08 9.96 -6.34
N ASN A 164 7.23 10.35 -5.81
CA ASN A 164 8.34 9.49 -5.44
C ASN A 164 8.63 9.71 -3.95
N LEU A 165 8.26 8.76 -3.10
CA LEU A 165 8.37 8.85 -1.65
C LEU A 165 9.25 7.73 -1.10
N ARG A 166 10.22 8.08 -0.26
CA ARG A 166 11.06 7.13 0.49
C ARG A 166 10.56 6.99 1.91
N LEU A 167 10.46 5.75 2.36
CA LEU A 167 10.17 5.41 3.75
C LEU A 167 11.46 5.48 4.55
N THR A 168 11.45 6.18 5.69
CA THR A 168 12.57 6.19 6.63
C THR A 168 12.75 4.80 7.27
N PRO A 169 13.97 4.41 7.69
CA PRO A 169 14.22 3.08 8.26
C PRO A 169 13.35 2.72 9.48
N ASP A 170 12.93 3.73 10.26
CA ASP A 170 12.02 3.58 11.39
C ASP A 170 10.55 3.34 10.99
N GLY A 171 10.22 3.43 9.69
CA GLY A 171 8.87 3.25 9.16
C GLY A 171 7.89 4.37 9.52
N ALA A 172 8.38 5.51 10.05
CA ALA A 172 7.58 6.58 10.61
C ALA A 172 7.38 7.77 9.66
N THR A 173 8.23 7.94 8.65
CA THR A 173 8.16 9.10 7.75
C THR A 173 8.27 8.69 6.28
N LEU A 174 7.43 9.28 5.42
CA LEU A 174 7.54 9.25 3.97
C LEU A 174 8.02 10.62 3.48
N LYS A 175 9.12 10.67 2.73
CA LYS A 175 9.70 11.90 2.19
C LYS A 175 10.05 11.78 0.73
N GLY A 176 9.84 12.82 -0.04
CA GLY A 176 10.35 12.89 -1.41
C GLY A 176 9.66 13.99 -2.19
N GLU A 177 9.42 13.73 -3.46
CA GLU A 177 9.03 14.76 -4.42
C GLU A 177 7.82 14.33 -5.24
N TYR A 178 7.12 15.31 -5.81
CA TYR A 178 6.09 15.08 -6.82
C TYR A 178 6.32 15.94 -8.05
N TYR A 179 5.77 15.47 -9.16
CA TYR A 179 5.75 16.17 -10.43
C TYR A 179 4.34 16.13 -11.02
N THR A 180 3.87 17.25 -11.57
CA THR A 180 2.59 17.32 -12.28
C THR A 180 2.80 17.33 -13.79
N GLY A 181 1.97 16.56 -14.50
CA GLY A 181 2.01 16.39 -15.94
C GLY A 181 1.60 17.64 -16.74
N ARG A 182 1.49 17.44 -18.07
CA ARG A 182 1.33 18.52 -19.08
C ARG A 182 0.27 19.55 -18.67
N GLY A 183 0.69 20.81 -18.54
CA GLY A 183 -0.16 21.95 -18.19
C GLY A 183 0.40 22.77 -17.02
N ARG A 184 0.62 22.12 -15.86
CA ARG A 184 1.11 22.81 -14.65
C ARG A 184 2.64 22.79 -14.51
N GLN A 185 3.30 21.69 -14.87
CA GLN A 185 4.75 21.51 -14.73
C GLN A 185 5.30 21.86 -13.33
N ASN A 186 4.47 21.73 -12.29
CA ASN A 186 4.89 21.98 -10.92
C ASN A 186 5.70 20.78 -10.41
N ILE A 187 6.79 21.09 -9.73
CA ILE A 187 7.54 20.17 -8.88
C ILE A 187 7.36 20.58 -7.42
N GLY A 188 7.60 19.66 -6.51
CA GLY A 188 7.53 20.02 -5.11
C GLY A 188 7.92 18.91 -4.16
N ASP A 189 8.21 19.30 -2.94
CA ASP A 189 8.60 18.39 -1.87
C ASP A 189 7.38 17.96 -1.05
N MET A 190 7.43 16.71 -0.58
CA MET A 190 6.41 16.11 0.27
C MET A 190 7.07 15.47 1.49
N VAL A 191 6.52 15.74 2.67
CA VAL A 191 6.91 15.07 3.92
C VAL A 191 5.66 14.68 4.69
N PHE A 192 5.52 13.39 4.98
CA PHE A 192 4.40 12.83 5.72
C PHE A 192 4.89 11.98 6.90
N HIS A 193 4.24 12.15 8.04
CA HIS A 193 4.48 11.36 9.24
C HIS A 193 3.32 10.40 9.50
N LYS A 194 3.64 9.14 9.85
CA LYS A 194 2.63 8.13 10.16
C LYS A 194 1.95 8.50 11.47
N ILE A 195 0.63 8.63 11.42
CA ILE A 195 -0.19 8.93 12.60
C ILE A 195 -0.89 7.68 13.10
N SER A 196 -1.32 6.81 12.19
CA SER A 196 -1.99 5.55 12.57
C SER A 196 -1.80 4.47 11.50
N THR A 197 -1.83 3.22 11.92
CA THR A 197 -1.91 2.04 11.03
C THR A 197 -3.35 1.78 10.57
N GLN A 198 -4.33 2.41 11.22
CA GLN A 198 -5.74 2.41 10.84
C GLN A 198 -6.05 3.64 9.96
N PHE A 199 -7.20 3.58 9.28
CA PHE A 199 -7.68 4.70 8.46
C PHE A 199 -8.56 5.62 9.30
N LEU A 200 -8.05 6.80 9.60
CA LEU A 200 -8.74 7.82 10.38
C LEU A 200 -9.51 8.80 9.47
N THR A 201 -10.46 9.54 10.02
CA THR A 201 -11.05 10.70 9.33
C THR A 201 -10.06 11.87 9.29
N ARG A 202 -10.27 12.84 8.40
CA ARG A 202 -9.41 14.04 8.29
C ARG A 202 -9.26 14.77 9.62
N GLU A 203 -10.39 15.06 10.26
CA GLU A 203 -10.44 15.73 11.55
C GLU A 203 -9.63 14.99 12.63
N THR A 204 -9.85 13.66 12.76
CA THR A 204 -9.15 12.85 13.75
C THR A 204 -7.64 12.81 13.50
N ALA A 205 -7.25 12.66 12.23
CA ALA A 205 -5.84 12.61 11.84
C ALA A 205 -5.11 13.94 12.11
N LEU A 206 -5.73 15.07 11.77
CA LEU A 206 -5.16 16.40 12.02
C LEU A 206 -5.03 16.69 13.53
N LYS A 207 -6.05 16.32 14.31
CA LYS A 207 -6.02 16.43 15.77
C LYS A 207 -4.87 15.61 16.37
N GLN A 208 -4.69 14.37 15.93
CA GLN A 208 -3.58 13.52 16.41
C GLN A 208 -2.21 14.04 15.96
N ALA A 209 -2.13 14.72 14.82
CA ALA A 209 -0.91 15.34 14.31
C ALA A 209 -0.64 16.74 14.88
N ASN A 210 -1.45 17.24 15.81
CA ASN A 210 -1.38 18.58 16.39
C ASN A 210 -1.41 19.72 15.35
N TYR A 211 -2.13 19.54 14.24
CA TYR A 211 -2.44 20.65 13.33
C TYR A 211 -3.63 21.43 13.87
N PRO A 212 -3.63 22.78 13.82
CA PRO A 212 -4.82 23.56 14.17
C PRO A 212 -5.95 23.16 13.21
N SER A 213 -7.11 22.86 13.78
CA SER A 213 -8.37 22.58 13.09
C SER A 213 -8.88 23.81 12.36
#